data_AF-A0A2V9WQR4-F1
#
_entry.id   AF-A0A2V9WQR4-F1
#
_cell.length_a   1.000
_cell.length_b   1.000
_cell.length_c   1.000
_cell.angle_alpha   90.00
_cell.angle_beta   90.00
_cell.angle_gamma   90.00
#
_symmetry.space_group_name_H-M   'P 1'
#
loop_
_entity.id
_entity.type
_entity.pdbx_description
1 polymer ?
#
loop_
_entity_poly.entity_id
_entity_poly.type
_entity_poly.pdbx_seq_one_letter_code
_entity_poly.pdbx_strand_id
1 'polypeptide(L)' 'SLGSAIFAFLAAGTFKTVEEAQDKICPEHSIFAPEPAAQRVYNSLYPLYQKLYFSFGRPQDTSLGDVLPKLILLAQQAN' A
#
# COMPACT_ATOMS: atom_id res chain seq x y z
N SER A 1 13.88 -13.47 -9.89
CA SER A 1 12.66 -13.26 -9.09
C SER A 1 11.81 -14.54 -9.15
N LEU A 2 10.93 -14.81 -8.16
CA LEU A 2 10.05 -15.99 -8.18
C LEU A 2 9.09 -15.97 -9.37
N GLY A 3 8.50 -14.81 -9.68
CA GLY A 3 7.60 -14.66 -10.82
C GLY A 3 8.28 -14.97 -12.16
N SER A 4 9.52 -14.53 -12.36
CA SER A 4 10.28 -14.85 -13.58
C SER A 4 10.62 -16.34 -13.69
N ALA A 5 10.88 -17.02 -12.56
CA ALA A 5 11.16 -18.45 -12.54
C ALA A 5 9.91 -19.28 -12.90
N ILE A 6 8.73 -18.90 -12.40
CA ILE A 6 7.46 -19.52 -12.77
C ILE A 6 7.27 -19.49 -14.30
N PHE A 7 7.41 -18.31 -14.92
CA PHE A 7 7.25 -18.20 -16.38
C PHE A 7 8.33 -18.96 -17.16
N ALA A 8 9.57 -19.03 -16.65
CA ALA A 8 10.61 -19.86 -17.27
C ALA A 8 10.23 -21.35 -17.26
N PHE A 9 9.67 -21.87 -16.16
CA PHE A 9 9.20 -23.25 -16.08
C PHE A 9 7.99 -23.53 -16.97
N LEU A 10 7.11 -22.55 -17.19
CA LEU A 10 6.03 -22.65 -18.18
C LEU A 10 6.60 -22.74 -19.60
N ALA A 11 7.52 -21.83 -19.96
CA ALA A 11 8.15 -21.82 -21.28
C ALA A 11 8.96 -23.11 -21.55
N ALA A 12 9.56 -23.68 -20.50
CA ALA A 12 10.25 -24.96 -20.56
C ALA A 12 9.30 -26.18 -20.56
N GLY A 13 7.98 -25.97 -20.46
CA GLY A 13 6.97 -27.04 -20.43
C GLY A 13 6.97 -27.87 -19.14
N THR A 14 7.69 -27.42 -18.10
CA THR A 14 7.76 -28.10 -16.80
C THR A 14 6.43 -28.02 -16.06
N PHE A 15 5.73 -26.89 -16.16
CA PHE A 15 4.35 -26.71 -15.68
C PHE A 15 3.47 -26.21 -16.83
N LYS A 16 2.20 -26.59 -16.82
CA LYS A 16 1.23 -26.24 -17.87
C LYS A 16 0.52 -24.92 -17.57
N THR A 17 0.40 -24.55 -16.29
CA THR A 17 -0.24 -23.30 -15.87
C THR A 17 0.54 -22.59 -14.76
N VAL A 18 0.21 -21.32 -14.55
CA VAL A 18 0.80 -20.50 -13.47
C VAL A 18 0.38 -21.05 -12.11
N GLU A 19 -0.86 -21.49 -11.96
CA GLU A 19 -1.42 -22.03 -10.72
C GLU A 19 -0.70 -23.33 -10.31
N GLU A 20 -0.41 -24.20 -11.28
CA GLU A 20 0.38 -25.42 -11.04
C GLU A 20 1.79 -25.09 -10.54
N ALA A 21 2.44 -24.11 -11.17
CA ALA A 21 3.76 -23.66 -10.73
C ALA A 21 3.72 -22.98 -9.36
N GLN A 22 2.66 -22.22 -9.05
CA GLN A 22 2.47 -21.59 -7.74
C GLN A 22 2.27 -22.64 -6.65
N ASP A 23 1.41 -23.64 -6.87
CA ASP A 23 1.15 -24.73 -5.91
C ASP A 23 2.44 -25.50 -5.55
N LYS A 24 3.38 -25.63 -6.50
CA LYS A 24 4.63 -26.36 -6.29
C LYS A 24 5.79 -25.55 -5.75
N ILE A 25 5.83 -24.24 -6.01
CA ILE A 25 7.04 -23.42 -5.77
C ILE A 25 6.78 -22.29 -4.78
N CYS A 26 5.55 -21.80 -4.64
CA CYS A 26 5.25 -20.77 -3.66
C CYS A 26 5.35 -21.37 -2.25
N PRO A 27 6.10 -20.74 -1.33
CA PRO A 27 6.13 -21.16 0.06
C PRO A 27 4.77 -20.95 0.72
N GLU A 28 4.55 -21.65 1.83
CA GLU A 28 3.38 -21.41 2.67
C GLU A 28 3.32 -19.94 3.13
N HIS A 29 2.10 -19.43 3.28
CA HIS A 29 1.84 -18.07 3.70
C HIS A 29 0.93 -18.05 4.91
N SER A 30 1.07 -17.00 5.72
CA SER A 30 0.15 -16.73 6.82
C SER A 30 -0.95 -15.79 6.36
N ILE A 31 -2.19 -16.12 6.70
CA ILE A 31 -3.34 -15.24 6.47
C ILE A 31 -3.56 -14.38 7.71
N PHE A 32 -3.46 -13.06 7.56
CA PHE A 32 -3.79 -12.11 8.62
C PHE A 32 -5.22 -11.62 8.41
N ALA A 33 -6.17 -12.24 9.12
CA ALA A 33 -7.58 -11.86 9.04
C ALA A 33 -7.85 -10.59 9.87
N PRO A 34 -8.83 -9.75 9.49
CA PRO A 34 -9.23 -8.60 10.30
C PRO A 34 -9.71 -9.03 11.69
N GLU A 35 -9.22 -8.36 12.72
CA GLU A 35 -9.77 -8.50 14.08
C GLU A 35 -11.03 -7.61 14.22
N PRO A 36 -12.21 -8.17 14.51
CA PRO A 36 -13.46 -7.41 14.51
C PRO A 36 -13.49 -6.23 15.50
N ALA A 37 -12.81 -6.36 16.64
CA ALA A 37 -12.72 -5.29 17.63
C ALA A 37 -11.87 -4.12 17.12
N ALA A 38 -10.67 -4.40 16.60
CA ALA A 38 -9.81 -3.40 16.00
C ALA A 38 -10.47 -2.74 14.77
N GLN A 39 -11.14 -3.53 13.92
CA GLN A 39 -11.81 -3.01 12.73
C GLN A 39 -12.88 -1.95 13.09
N ARG A 40 -13.67 -2.16 14.15
CA ARG A 40 -14.64 -1.16 14.62
C ARG A 40 -13.97 0.16 15.01
N VAL A 41 -12.83 0.09 15.69
CA VAL A 41 -12.05 1.29 16.07
C VAL A 41 -11.50 1.98 14.82
N TYR A 42 -10.89 1.21 13.89
CA TYR A 42 -10.34 1.77 12.66
C TYR A 42 -11.40 2.38 11.73
N ASN A 43 -12.63 1.86 11.73
CA ASN A 43 -13.73 2.48 11.00
C ASN A 43 -14.06 3.89 11.51
N SER A 44 -13.83 4.17 12.80
CA SER A 44 -13.95 5.52 13.35
C SER A 44 -12.70 6.38 13.13
N LEU A 45 -11.51 5.77 13.18
CA LEU A 45 -10.24 6.49 12.99
C LEU A 45 -10.01 6.91 11.54
N TYR A 46 -10.36 6.07 10.57
CA TYR A 46 -10.04 6.31 9.16
C TYR A 46 -10.67 7.61 8.61
N PRO A 47 -11.95 7.94 8.87
CA PRO A 47 -12.50 9.22 8.47
C PRO A 47 -11.78 10.44 9.09
N LEU A 48 -11.32 10.32 10.34
CA LEU A 48 -10.57 11.39 11.01
C LEU A 48 -9.18 11.57 10.37
N TYR A 49 -8.49 10.46 10.10
CA TYR A 49 -7.24 10.46 9.35
C TYR A 49 -7.44 11.08 7.96
N GLN A 50 -8.46 10.63 7.22
CA GLN A 50 -8.76 11.13 5.89
C GLN A 50 -9.02 12.63 5.88
N LYS A 51 -9.78 13.13 6.86
CA LYS A 51 -10.01 14.57 7.05
C LYS A 51 -8.69 15.31 7.21
N LEU A 52 -7.83 14.87 8.12
CA LEU A 52 -6.52 15.49 8.34
C LEU A 52 -5.65 15.44 7.08
N TYR A 53 -5.52 14.26 6.48
CA TYR A 53 -4.73 14.02 5.28
C TYR A 53 -5.12 14.98 4.14
N PHE A 54 -6.42 15.10 3.85
CA PHE A 54 -6.86 16.01 2.79
C PHE A 54 -6.84 17.48 3.18
N SER A 55 -7.10 17.82 4.45
CA SER A 55 -6.94 19.21 4.92
C SER A 55 -5.52 19.72 4.73
N PHE A 56 -4.50 18.89 4.94
CA PHE A 56 -3.11 19.29 4.71
C PHE A 56 -2.62 19.05 3.26
N GLY A 57 -3.25 18.17 2.50
CA GLY A 57 -2.78 17.73 1.18
C GLY A 57 -3.39 18.47 -0.01
N ARG A 58 -4.35 19.38 0.22
CA ARG A 58 -5.07 20.10 -0.84
C ARG A 58 -4.99 21.62 -0.63
N PRO A 59 -4.03 22.30 -1.27
CA PRO A 59 -3.72 23.71 -1.01
C PRO A 59 -4.86 24.71 -1.18
N GLN A 60 -5.83 24.45 -2.05
CA GLN A 60 -6.94 25.37 -2.29
C GLN A 60 -8.23 25.00 -1.54
N ASP A 61 -8.30 23.84 -0.89
CA ASP A 61 -9.56 23.31 -0.38
C ASP A 61 -9.80 23.69 1.09
N THR A 62 -8.75 23.95 1.88
CA THR A 62 -8.88 24.25 3.31
C THR A 62 -7.83 25.23 3.83
N SER A 63 -8.08 25.83 4.99
CA SER A 63 -7.15 26.74 5.68
C SER A 63 -5.79 26.11 6.06
N LEU A 64 -5.68 24.78 6.04
CA LEU A 64 -4.45 24.05 6.35
C LEU A 64 -3.73 23.55 5.10
N GLY A 65 -4.31 23.72 3.91
CA GLY A 65 -3.88 23.05 2.69
C GLY A 65 -2.49 23.47 2.21
N ASP A 66 -2.10 24.70 2.49
CA ASP A 66 -0.82 25.28 2.05
C ASP A 66 0.29 25.14 3.10
N VAL A 67 -0.02 24.62 4.31
CA VAL A 67 0.91 24.54 5.43
C VAL A 67 2.11 23.65 5.09
N LEU A 68 1.88 22.41 4.64
CA LEU A 68 2.99 21.48 4.32
C LEU A 68 3.84 21.98 3.14
N PRO A 69 3.27 22.41 1.99
CA PRO A 69 4.06 23.01 0.92
C PRO A 69 4.92 24.19 1.36
N LYS A 70 4.37 25.10 2.19
CA LYS A 70 5.11 26.26 2.71
C LYS A 70 6.28 25.82 3.60
N LEU A 71 6.08 24.87 4.50
CA LEU A 71 7.15 24.36 5.35
C LEU A 71 8.27 23.69 4.54
N ILE A 72 7.93 22.93 3.50
CA ILE A 72 8.91 22.30 2.60
C ILE A 72 9.73 23.38 1.88
N LEU A 73 9.07 24.41 1.33
CA LEU A 73 9.76 25.52 0.65
C LEU A 73 10.72 26.26 1.60
N LEU A 74 10.28 26.55 2.82
CA LEU A 74 11.13 27.21 3.82
C LEU A 74 12.33 26.34 4.22
N ALA A 75 12.13 25.03 4.40
CA ALA A 75 13.22 24.11 4.72
C ALA A 75 14.26 24.01 3.59
N GLN A 76 13.84 24.13 2.33
CA GLN A 76 14.75 24.17 1.18
C GLN A 76 15.55 25.47 1.08
N GLN A 77 14.98 26.59 1.54
CA GLN A 77 15.64 27.90 1.54
C GLN A 77 16.62 28.08 2.71
N ALA A 78 16.41 27.35 3.80
CA ALA A 78 17.27 27.39 4.98
C ALA A 78 18.54 26.52 4.84
N ASN A 79 18.60 25.67 3.82
CA ASN A 79 19.76 24.84 3.46
C ASN A 79 20.48 25.43 2.24
#